data_AF-A0A4Z0QJL7-F1
#
_entry.id   AF-A0A4Z0QJL7-F1
#
_cell.length_a   1.000
_cell.length_b   1.000
_cell.length_c   1.000
_cell.angle_alpha   90.00
_cell.angle_beta   90.00
_cell.angle_gamma   90.00
#
_symmetry.space_group_name_H-M   'P 1'
#
loop_
_entity.id
_entity.type
_entity.pdbx_description
1 polymer ?
#
loop_
_entity_poly.entity_id
_entity_poly.type
_entity_poly.pdbx_seq_one_letter_code
_entity_poly.pdbx_strand_id
1 'polypeptide(L)' 'MHITTTPTPTAKPCIRDYSELVTTVVPEAFAKLVPLEELQRRLSEVAREKPHLAEETPLYLKNETRRRAAFEGAHLR' A
#
# COMPACT_ATOMS: atom_id res chain seq x y z
N MET A 1 32.44 7.26 -18.60
CA MET A 1 31.13 7.73 -18.11
C MET A 1 30.88 7.04 -16.77
N HIS A 2 31.09 7.75 -15.66
CA HIS A 2 30.82 7.20 -14.32
C HIS A 2 29.33 7.38 -14.03
N ILE A 3 28.58 6.29 -14.02
CA ILE A 3 27.23 6.25 -13.45
C ILE A 3 27.37 6.11 -11.94
N THR A 4 27.33 7.24 -11.25
CA THR A 4 27.24 7.27 -9.79
C THR A 4 25.81 6.88 -9.43
N THR A 5 25.58 5.62 -9.08
CA THR A 5 24.31 5.16 -8.52
C THR A 5 24.20 5.68 -7.10
N THR A 6 23.69 6.90 -6.95
CA THR A 6 23.35 7.47 -5.64
C THR A 6 22.21 6.64 -5.03
N PRO A 7 22.29 6.20 -3.76
CA PRO A 7 21.18 5.53 -3.11
C PRO A 7 19.99 6.48 -3.06
N THR A 8 18.85 6.06 -3.61
CA THR A 8 17.62 6.84 -3.63
C THR A 8 17.24 7.16 -2.17
N PRO A 9 17.11 8.45 -1.79
CA PRO A 9 16.64 8.80 -0.46
C PRO A 9 15.23 8.26 -0.27
N THR A 10 14.89 7.83 0.94
CA THR A 10 13.53 7.45 1.36
C THR A 10 12.54 8.46 0.80
N ALA A 11 11.85 8.09 -0.27
CA ALA A 11 11.04 9.02 -1.04
C ALA A 11 9.81 9.34 -0.19
N LYS A 12 9.52 10.63 0.03
CA LYS A 12 8.29 11.00 0.73
C LYS A 12 7.08 10.40 0.00
N PRO A 13 6.01 10.01 0.73
CA PRO A 13 4.82 9.47 0.10
C PRO A 13 4.34 10.38 -1.02
N CYS A 14 4.12 9.83 -2.21
CA CYS A 14 3.70 10.62 -3.36
C CYS A 14 2.41 10.10 -3.98
N ILE A 15 1.60 11.02 -4.51
CA ILE A 15 0.26 10.71 -5.05
C ILE A 15 0.34 9.74 -6.22
N ARG A 16 1.38 9.87 -7.06
CA ARG A 16 1.58 9.01 -8.23
C ARG A 16 1.80 7.56 -7.81
N ASP A 17 2.72 7.34 -6.88
CA ASP A 17 3.12 6.00 -6.45
C ASP A 17 1.98 5.36 -5.62
N TYR A 18 1.21 6.17 -4.88
CA TYR A 18 -0.01 5.71 -4.21
C TYR A 18 -1.09 5.28 -5.22
N SER A 19 -1.27 6.04 -6.29
CA SER A 19 -2.19 5.70 -7.38
C SER A 19 -1.78 4.40 -8.06
N GLU A 20 -0.48 4.21 -8.36
CA GLU A 20 0.03 2.97 -8.92
C GLU A 20 -0.22 1.78 -7.99
N LEU A 21 0.06 1.94 -6.69
CA LEU A 21 -0.21 0.93 -5.68
C LEU A 21 -1.68 0.49 -5.70
N VAL A 22 -2.60 1.45 -5.70
CA VAL A 22 -4.06 1.21 -5.61
C VAL A 22 -4.65 0.67 -6.91
N THR A 23 -4.12 1.06 -8.07
CA THR A 23 -4.71 0.72 -9.37
C THR A 23 -4.09 -0.54 -9.98
N THR A 24 -2.80 -0.76 -9.74
CA THR A 24 -2.00 -1.74 -10.50
C THR A 24 -1.47 -2.85 -9.60
N VAL A 25 -0.93 -2.51 -8.43
CA VAL A 25 -0.20 -3.50 -7.60
C VAL A 25 -1.14 -4.24 -6.65
N VAL A 26 -2.00 -3.50 -5.95
CA VAL A 26 -3.02 -4.02 -5.06
C VAL A 26 -4.34 -3.32 -5.39
N PRO A 27 -5.04 -3.78 -6.45
CA PRO A 27 -6.34 -3.26 -6.82
C PRO A 27 -7.33 -3.26 -5.65
N GLU A 28 -8.11 -2.20 -5.50
CA GLU A 28 -9.09 -2.06 -4.42
C GLU A 28 -10.06 -3.26 -4.33
N ALA A 29 -10.47 -3.81 -5.49
CA ALA A 29 -11.32 -4.99 -5.53
C ALA A 29 -10.65 -6.21 -4.88
N PHE A 30 -9.36 -6.40 -5.08
CA PHE A 30 -8.60 -7.47 -4.43
C PHE A 30 -8.46 -7.21 -2.93
N ALA A 31 -8.09 -5.98 -2.54
CA ALA A 31 -7.96 -5.60 -1.15
C ALA A 31 -9.27 -5.78 -0.36
N LYS A 32 -10.44 -5.66 -1.00
CA LYS A 32 -11.74 -5.91 -0.36
C LYS A 32 -12.05 -7.38 -0.09
N LEU A 33 -11.46 -8.30 -0.85
CA LEU A 33 -11.81 -9.73 -0.81
C LEU A 33 -10.91 -10.55 0.11
N VAL A 34 -9.68 -10.10 0.34
CA VAL A 34 -8.71 -10.84 1.17
C VAL A 34 -8.85 -10.48 2.66
N PRO A 35 -8.50 -11.39 3.60
CA PRO A 35 -8.32 -11.03 5.00
C PRO A 35 -7.29 -9.91 5.21
N LEU A 36 -7.44 -9.12 6.26
CA LEU A 36 -6.57 -7.96 6.51
C LEU A 36 -5.12 -8.38 6.78
N GLU A 37 -4.93 -9.50 7.47
CA GLU A 37 -3.60 -10.09 7.72
C GLU A 37 -2.89 -10.50 6.42
N GLU A 38 -3.65 -11.07 5.47
CA GLU A 38 -3.11 -11.46 4.17
C GLU A 38 -2.73 -10.22 3.34
N LEU A 39 -3.57 -9.18 3.39
CA LEU A 39 -3.25 -7.89 2.77
C LEU A 39 -1.98 -7.28 3.34
N GLN A 40 -1.82 -7.30 4.67
CA GLN A 40 -0.61 -6.80 5.34
C GLN A 40 0.65 -7.58 4.91
N ARG A 41 0.56 -8.92 4.83
CA ARG A 41 1.66 -9.75 4.32
C ARG A 41 2.03 -9.35 2.89
N ARG A 42 1.02 -9.21 2.01
CA ARG A 42 1.24 -8.86 0.61
C ARG A 42 1.86 -7.48 0.43
N LEU A 43 1.41 -6.49 1.20
CA LEU A 43 1.98 -5.14 1.19
C LEU A 43 3.42 -5.13 1.71
N SER A 44 3.75 -6.00 2.67
CA SER A 44 5.12 -6.16 3.15
C SER A 44 6.05 -6.76 2.10
N GLU A 45 5.55 -7.70 1.27
CA GLU A 45 6.27 -8.21 0.10
C GLU A 45 6.46 -7.11 -0.95
N VAL A 46 5.40 -6.36 -1.27
CA VAL A 46 5.45 -5.24 -2.23
C VAL A 46 6.48 -4.19 -1.80
N ALA A 47 6.53 -3.82 -0.52
CA ALA A 47 7.51 -2.86 -0.01
C ALA A 47 8.96 -3.35 -0.17
N ARG A 48 9.19 -4.67 -0.09
CA ARG A 48 10.51 -5.29 -0.30
C ARG A 48 10.89 -5.37 -1.77
N GLU A 49 9.96 -5.75 -2.63
CA GLU A 49 10.18 -5.90 -4.08
C GLU A 49 10.24 -4.55 -4.80
N LYS A 50 9.49 -3.55 -4.31
CA LYS A 50 9.33 -2.23 -4.91
C LYS A 50 9.62 -1.15 -3.87
N PRO A 51 10.90 -0.79 -3.66
CA PRO A 51 11.29 0.18 -2.63
C PRO A 51 10.62 1.55 -2.76
N HIS A 52 10.24 1.95 -3.99
CA HIS A 52 9.53 3.20 -4.23
C HIS A 52 8.07 3.21 -3.72
N LEU A 53 7.50 2.06 -3.35
CA LEU A 53 6.16 1.93 -2.75
C LEU A 53 6.22 1.73 -1.23
N ALA A 54 7.41 1.71 -0.64
CA ALA A 54 7.60 1.35 0.76
C ALA A 54 6.86 2.32 1.71
N GLU A 55 6.74 3.60 1.33
CA GLU A 55 6.03 4.61 2.12
C GLU A 55 4.51 4.60 1.88
N GLU A 56 4.05 4.16 0.71
CA GLU A 56 2.64 4.09 0.32
C GLU A 56 1.95 2.85 0.89
N THR A 57 2.66 1.73 0.97
CA THR A 57 2.14 0.46 1.50
C THR A 57 1.51 0.57 2.91
N PRO A 58 2.14 1.21 3.92
CA PRO A 58 1.51 1.39 5.23
C PRO A 58 0.32 2.36 5.19
N LEU A 59 0.34 3.37 4.31
CA LEU A 59 -0.78 4.30 4.13
C LEU A 59 -2.00 3.58 3.57
N TYR A 60 -1.78 2.72 2.58
CA TYR A 60 -2.83 1.89 2.00
C TYR A 60 -3.43 0.94 3.04
N LEU A 61 -2.60 0.23 3.80
CA LEU A 61 -3.06 -0.66 4.87
C LEU A 61 -3.91 0.10 5.89
N LYS A 62 -3.45 1.26 6.36
CA LYS A 62 -4.18 2.09 7.33
C LYS A 62 -5.55 2.52 6.80
N ASN A 63 -5.63 2.93 5.53
CA ASN A 63 -6.89 3.33 4.91
C ASN A 63 -7.86 2.15 4.80
N GLU A 64 -7.36 0.99 4.39
CA GLU A 64 -8.18 -0.22 4.27
C GLU A 64 -8.67 -0.73 5.63
N THR A 65 -7.82 -0.73 6.66
CA THR A 65 -8.23 -1.04 8.05
C THR A 65 -9.34 -0.10 8.51
N ARG A 66 -9.19 1.21 8.30
CA ARG A 66 -10.21 2.20 8.66
C ARG A 66 -11.50 1.98 7.89
N ARG A 67 -11.40 1.68 6.59
CA ARG A 67 -12.56 1.39 5.73
C ARG A 67 -13.34 0.19 6.28
N ARG A 68 -12.66 -0.93 6.57
CA ARG A 68 -13.31 -2.14 7.11
C ARG A 68 -13.96 -1.89 8.47
N ALA A 69 -13.28 -1.22 9.38
CA ALA A 69 -13.82 -0.85 10.69
C ALA A 69 -15.09 0.02 10.56
N ALA A 70 -15.14 0.94 9.58
CA ALA A 70 -16.32 1.74 9.30
C ALA A 70 -17.50 0.90 8.79
N PHE A 71 -17.26 -0.13 7.98
CA PHE A 71 -18.31 -1.06 7.52
C PHE A 71 -18.80 -1.96 8.65
N GLU A 72 -17.90 -2.52 9.46
CA GLU A 72 -18.28 -3.33 10.64
C GLU A 72 -19.13 -2.52 11.63
N GLY A 73 -18.79 -1.25 11.88
CA GLY A 73 -19.59 -0.36 12.73
C GLY A 73 -20.88 0.14 12.09
N ALA A 74 -20.97 0.19 10.76
CA ALA A 74 -22.18 0.62 10.04
C ALA A 74 -23.31 -0.42 10.05
N HIS A 75 -22.98 -1.71 10.24
CA HIS A 75 -23.99 -2.78 10.36
C HIS A 75 -24.67 -2.84 11.74
N LEU A 76 -24.21 -2.07 12.73
CA LEU A 76 -24.71 -2.06 14.10
C LEU A 76 -25.68 -0.89 14.41
N ARG A 77 -26.18 -0.19 13.38
CA ARG A 77 -27.15 0.92 13.51
C ARG A 77 -28.41 0.68 12.70
#